data_AF-A0A660QTI6-F1
#
_entry.id   AF-A0A660QTI6-F1
#
_cell.length_a   1.000
_cell.length_b   1.000
_cell.length_c   1.000
_cell.angle_alpha   90.00
_cell.angle_beta   90.00
_cell.angle_gamma   90.00
#
_symmetry.space_group_name_H-M   'P 1'
#
loop_
_entity.id
_entity.type
_entity.pdbx_description
1 polymer ?
#
loop_
_entity_poly.entity_id
_entity_poly.type
_entity_poly.pdbx_seq_one_letter_code
_entity_poly.pdbx_strand_id
1 'polypeptide(L)' 'MKQLRLVWNTGLLDEDGDPILRRGTLAVEDTVTNADASQIATVLDSLTGYALQEAYLVITEQIY' A
#
# COMPACT_ATOMS: atom_id res chain seq x y z
N MET A 1 7.90 -15.00 -2.34
CA MET A 1 7.76 -13.85 -1.42
C MET A 1 6.93 -12.77 -2.08
N LYS A 2 5.71 -12.59 -1.57
CA LYS A 2 4.80 -11.52 -1.96
C LYS A 2 5.09 -10.25 -1.16
N GLN A 3 4.73 -9.12 -1.73
CA GLN A 3 4.84 -7.83 -1.07
C GLN A 3 3.53 -7.07 -1.24
N LEU A 4 3.04 -6.46 -0.16
CA LEU A 4 1.93 -5.54 -0.21
C LEU A 4 2.48 -4.12 -0.27
N ARG A 5 2.19 -3.42 -1.37
CA ARG A 5 2.54 -2.02 -1.55
C ARG A 5 1.29 -1.16 -1.39
N LEU A 6 1.40 -0.15 -0.55
CA LEU A 6 0.32 0.76 -0.21
C LEU A 6 0.74 2.19 -0.55
N VAL A 7 -0.19 2.95 -1.11
CA VAL A 7 -0.02 4.36 -1.43
C VAL A 7 -1.11 5.13 -0.70
N TRP A 8 -0.69 6.04 0.18
CA TRP A 8 -1.58 6.90 0.93
C TRP A 8 -1.43 8.35 0.47
N ASN A 9 -2.55 9.05 0.37
CA ASN A 9 -2.57 10.50 0.23
C ASN A 9 -2.56 11.13 1.64
N THR A 10 -1.57 11.98 1.89
CA THR A 10 -1.41 12.62 3.21
C THR A 10 -2.39 13.76 3.48
N GLY A 11 -3.14 14.21 2.46
CA GLY A 11 -4.00 15.39 2.51
C GLY A 11 -3.23 16.71 2.43
N LEU A 12 -1.90 16.66 2.30
CA LEU A 12 -1.04 17.83 2.08
C LEU A 12 -0.76 17.99 0.58
N LEU A 13 -0.56 19.24 0.16
CA LEU A 13 -0.13 19.60 -1.18
C LEU A 13 1.33 20.10 -1.12
N ASP A 14 2.08 19.89 -2.19
CA ASP A 14 3.40 20.48 -2.36
C ASP A 14 3.32 21.93 -2.90
N GLU A 15 4.47 22.51 -3.23
CA GLU A 15 4.57 23.91 -3.71
C GLU A 15 3.88 24.13 -5.06
N ASP A 16 3.74 23.08 -5.86
CA ASP A 16 3.09 23.09 -7.17
C ASP A 16 1.58 22.75 -7.08
N GLY A 17 1.11 22.40 -5.88
CA GLY A 17 -0.30 22.04 -5.62
C GLY A 17 -0.61 20.56 -5.83
N ASP A 18 0.41 19.72 -6.01
CA ASP A 18 0.26 18.28 -6.18
C ASP A 18 0.14 17.57 -4.83
N PRO A 19 -0.70 16.53 -4.71
CA PRO A 19 -0.90 15.81 -3.46
C PRO A 19 0.35 15.04 -3.05
N ILE A 20 0.79 15.25 -1.80
CA ILE A 20 1.91 14.54 -1.23
C ILE A 20 1.48 13.10 -0.89
N LEU A 21 2.06 12.14 -1.61
CA LEU A 21 1.81 10.71 -1.44
C LEU A 21 2.88 10.05 -0.56
N ARG A 22 2.44 9.22 0.38
CA ARG A 22 3.28 8.33 1.18
C ARG A 22 3.19 6.92 0.63
N ARG A 23 4.32 6.23 0.52
CA ARG A 23 4.39 4.85 0.05
C ARG A 23 4.98 3.97 1.14
N GLY A 24 4.38 2.81 1.34
CA GLY A 24 4.88 1.78 2.24
C GLY A 24 4.85 0.42 1.57
N THR A 25 5.85 -0.40 1.88
CA THR A 25 5.93 -1.77 1.40
C THR A 25 6.05 -2.69 2.61
N LEU A 26 5.22 -3.72 2.64
CA LEU A 26 5.21 -4.75 3.67
C LEU A 26 5.51 -6.08 3.01
N ALA A 27 6.45 -6.83 3.57
CA ALA A 27 6.63 -8.23 3.21
C ALA A 27 5.43 -9.02 3.74
N VAL A 28 4.81 -9.84 2.89
CA VAL A 28 3.67 -10.66 3.25
C VAL A 28 3.94 -12.11 2.87
N GLU A 29 3.29 -13.04 3.56
CA GLU A 29 3.43 -14.47 3.26
C GLU A 29 2.86 -14.80 1.87
N ASP A 30 3.39 -15.84 1.23
CA ASP A 30 2.93 -16.26 -0.10
C ASP A 30 1.48 -16.80 -0.08
N THR A 31 0.96 -17.14 1.10
CA THR A 31 -0.44 -17.56 1.32
C THR A 31 -1.44 -16.41 1.25
N VAL A 32 -0.98 -15.15 1.38
CA VAL A 32 -1.85 -13.96 1.36
C VAL A 32 -2.58 -13.84 0.03
N THR A 33 -3.90 -13.76 0.11
CA THR A 33 -4.80 -13.55 -1.02
C THR A 33 -5.10 -12.06 -1.22
N ASN A 34 -5.75 -11.72 -2.34
CA ASN A 34 -6.21 -10.36 -2.58
C ASN A 34 -7.24 -9.90 -1.52
N ALA A 35 -8.05 -10.82 -0.98
CA ALA A 35 -9.02 -10.50 0.06
C ALA A 35 -8.30 -10.14 1.38
N ASP A 36 -7.29 -10.91 1.76
CA ASP A 36 -6.47 -10.64 2.95
C ASP A 36 -5.71 -9.31 2.79
N ALA A 37 -5.12 -9.08 1.61
CA ALA A 37 -4.45 -7.83 1.29
C ALA A 37 -5.38 -6.61 1.39
N SER A 38 -6.64 -6.74 0.95
CA SER A 38 -7.65 -5.69 1.09
C SER A 38 -8.02 -5.43 2.56
N GLN A 39 -8.15 -6.48 3.37
CA GLN A 39 -8.39 -6.34 4.82
C GLN A 39 -7.21 -5.66 5.52
N ILE A 40 -5.97 -6.09 5.23
CA ILE A 40 -4.76 -5.48 5.77
C ILE A 40 -4.70 -3.99 5.38
N ALA A 41 -4.97 -3.66 4.12
CA ALA A 41 -4.98 -2.29 3.64
C ALA A 41 -6.03 -1.44 4.37
N THR A 42 -7.24 -1.97 4.58
CA THR A 42 -8.33 -1.30 5.32
C THR A 42 -7.97 -1.09 6.80
N VAL A 43 -7.35 -2.08 7.44
CA VAL A 43 -6.89 -1.95 8.82
C VAL A 43 -5.83 -0.88 8.93
N LEU A 44 -4.83 -0.88 8.02
CA LEU A 44 -3.77 0.11 8.02
C LEU A 44 -4.29 1.52 7.74
N ASP A 45 -5.25 1.66 6.84
CA ASP A 45 -5.95 2.93 6.57
C ASP A 45 -6.57 3.48 7.86
N SER A 46 -7.29 2.64 8.62
CA SER A 46 -7.92 3.04 9.90
C SER A 46 -6.94 3.49 10.99
N LEU A 47 -5.66 3.10 10.89
CA LEU A 47 -4.62 3.43 11.85
C LEU A 47 -3.85 4.71 11.49
N THR A 48 -4.14 5.31 10.33
CA THR A 48 -3.52 6.55 9.87
C THR A 48 -4.55 7.64 9.66
N GLY A 49 -4.13 8.90 9.68
CA GLY A 49 -4.97 10.01 9.22
C GLY A 49 -4.89 10.24 7.70
N TYR A 50 -4.22 9.35 6.96
CA TYR A 50 -4.01 9.46 5.52
C TYR A 50 -5.05 8.62 4.78
N ALA A 51 -5.44 9.05 3.59
CA ALA A 51 -6.40 8.31 2.78
C ALA A 51 -5.67 7.29 1.90
N LEU A 52 -5.95 6.00 2.08
CA LEU A 52 -5.46 4.97 1.18
C LEU A 52 -5.99 5.21 -0.24
N GLN A 53 -5.06 5.36 -1.19
CA GLN A 53 -5.36 5.65 -2.59
C GLN A 53 -5.21 4.41 -3.47
N GLU A 54 -4.13 3.65 -3.25
CA GLU A 54 -3.83 2.46 -4.04
C GLU A 54 -3.22 1.35 -3.17
N ALA A 55 -3.57 0.10 -3.48
CA ALA A 55 -3.01 -1.09 -2.86
C ALA A 55 -2.66 -2.13 -3.93
N TYR A 56 -1.44 -2.66 -3.89
CA TYR A 56 -0.93 -3.63 -4.84
C TYR A 56 -0.34 -4.83 -4.12
N LEU A 57 -0.83 -6.02 -4.46
CA LEU A 57 -0.18 -7.28 -4.10
C LEU A 57 0.84 -7.63 -5.19
N VAL A 58 2.11 -7.38 -4.91
CA VAL A 58 3.23 -7.62 -5.83
C VAL A 58 3.73 -9.04 -5.63
N ILE A 59 3.74 -9.82 -6.71
CA ILE A 59 4.33 -11.16 -6.77
C ILE A 59 5.68 -11.02 -7.45
N THR A 60 6.77 -11.33 -6.74
CA THR A 60 8.11 -11.32 -7.32
C THR A 60 8.45 -12.73 -7.76
N GLU A 61 8.53 -12.95 -9.07
CA GLU A 61 9.05 -14.19 -9.65
C GLU A 61 10.54 -14.01 -9.96
N GLN A 62 11.37 -14.94 -9.47
CA GLN A 62 12.81 -14.92 -9.71
C GLN A 62 13.08 -15.66 -11.02
N ILE A 63 13.50 -14.93 -12.06
CA ILE A 63 13.89 -15.50 -13.35
C ILE A 63 15.39 -15.86 -13.27
N TYR A 64 15.72 -17.12 -13.54
CA TYR A 64 17.09 -17.66 -13.58
C TYR A 64 17.61 -17.76 -15.02
#